data_AF-B1ZWJ6-F1
#
_entry.id   AF-B1ZWJ6-F1
#
_cell.length_a   1.000
_cell.length_b   1.000
_cell.length_c   1.000
_cell.angle_alpha   90.00
_cell.angle_beta   90.00
_cell.angle_gamma   90.00
#
_symmetry.space_group_name_H-M   'P 1'
#
loop_
_entity.id
_entity.type
_entity.pdbx_description
1 polymer ?
#
loop_
_entity_poly.entity_id
_entity_poly.type
_entity_poly.pdbx_seq_one_letter_code
_entity_poly.pdbx_strand_id
1 'polypeptide(L)'
;MEPLTVTRRAGRIVLEIDENRFLADALSNPENHLSLADRQAFFDFVAKHLFTLTHDVDENGAHPSWWLRLSQALANAAASARQGINRAEAVAPTCGCDPEEHDGG
;
A
#
# COMPACT_ATOMS: atom_id res chain seq x y z
N MET A 1 14.16 -13.79 -13.70
CA MET A 1 14.51 -12.85 -12.63
C MET A 1 13.22 -12.22 -12.17
N GLU A 2 12.94 -12.19 -10.87
CA GLU A 2 11.73 -11.54 -10.36
C GLU A 2 11.84 -10.02 -10.60
N PRO A 3 10.78 -9.35 -11.10
CA PRO A 3 10.85 -7.94 -11.50
C PRO A 3 10.94 -6.97 -10.31
N LEU A 4 10.62 -7.45 -9.10
CA LEU A 4 10.63 -6.71 -7.85
C LEU A 4 11.23 -7.59 -6.76
N THR A 5 12.25 -7.09 -6.07
CA THR A 5 12.81 -7.69 -4.86
C THR A 5 12.41 -6.84 -3.65
N VAL A 6 12.04 -7.50 -2.55
CA VAL A 6 11.67 -6.83 -1.30
C VAL A 6 12.60 -7.27 -0.18
N THR A 7 13.32 -6.33 0.43
CA THR A 7 14.24 -6.62 1.54
C THR A 7 13.96 -5.77 2.77
N ARG A 8 14.42 -6.22 3.95
CA ARG A 8 14.46 -5.41 5.19
C ARG A 8 15.87 -4.96 5.46
N ARG A 9 16.10 -3.65 5.63
CA ARG A 9 17.42 -3.08 5.95
C ARG A 9 17.28 -1.86 6.86
N ALA A 10 17.98 -1.86 7.99
CA ALA A 10 18.04 -0.74 8.94
C ALA A 10 16.64 -0.19 9.33
N GLY A 11 15.70 -1.08 9.65
CA GLY A 11 14.33 -0.72 10.02
C GLY A 11 13.43 -0.30 8.85
N ARG A 12 13.91 -0.35 7.61
CA ARG A 12 13.16 0.01 6.40
C ARG A 12 12.80 -1.23 5.59
N ILE A 13 11.70 -1.13 4.84
CA ILE A 13 11.39 -2.01 3.71
C ILE A 13 11.97 -1.35 2.47
N VAL A 14 12.80 -2.09 1.73
CA VAL A 14 13.40 -1.64 0.47
C VAL A 14 12.75 -2.42 -0.65
N LEU A 15 12.22 -1.69 -1.63
CA LEU A 15 11.67 -2.22 -2.87
C LEU A 15 12.69 -1.94 -3.96
N GLU A 16 13.26 -2.99 -4.55
CA GLU A 16 14.24 -2.89 -5.64
C GLU A 16 13.59 -3.42 -6.92
N ILE A 17 13.52 -2.56 -7.93
CA ILE A 17 12.92 -2.89 -9.23
C ILE A 17 14.05 -2.95 -10.25
N ASP A 18 14.09 -4.01 -11.06
CA ASP A 18 15.03 -4.08 -12.18
C ASP A 18 14.64 -3.05 -13.25
N GLU A 19 15.52 -2.07 -13.46
CA GLU A 19 15.27 -0.97 -14.40
C GLU A 19 15.02 -1.46 -15.83
N ASN A 20 15.76 -2.46 -16.30
CA ASN A 20 15.62 -2.95 -17.68
C ASN A 20 14.26 -3.59 -17.89
N ARG A 21 13.80 -4.36 -16.91
CA ARG A 21 12.49 -4.99 -16.95
C ARG A 21 11.38 -3.94 -16.84
N PHE A 22 11.52 -3.00 -15.91
CA PHE A 22 10.56 -1.90 -15.74
C PHE A 22 10.39 -1.10 -17.04
N LEU A 23 11.50 -0.74 -17.68
CA LEU A 23 11.49 -0.01 -18.94
C LEU A 23 10.88 -0.84 -20.09
N ALA A 24 11.23 -2.12 -20.18
CA ALA A 24 10.65 -3.01 -21.18
C ALA A 24 9.13 -3.10 -21.01
N ASP A 25 8.65 -3.28 -19.78
CA ASP A 25 7.22 -3.35 -19.48
C ASP A 25 6.52 -2.02 -19.80
N ALA A 26 7.11 -0.87 -19.43
CA ALA A 26 6.58 0.46 -19.71
C ALA A 26 6.39 0.75 -21.21
N LEU A 27 7.25 0.18 -22.06
CA LEU A 27 7.21 0.36 -23.52
C LEU A 27 6.47 -0.78 -24.24
N SER A 28 6.12 -1.86 -23.53
CA SER A 28 5.54 -3.06 -24.14
C SER A 28 4.07 -2.92 -24.52
N ASN A 29 3.36 -1.92 -24.01
CA ASN A 29 1.95 -1.72 -24.34
C ASN A 29 1.80 -1.18 -25.78
N PRO A 30 1.30 -1.98 -26.74
CA PRO A 30 1.23 -1.58 -28.13
C PRO A 30 0.23 -0.44 -28.38
N GLU A 31 -0.74 -0.23 -27.48
CA GLU A 31 -1.75 0.83 -27.60
C GLU A 31 -1.19 2.22 -27.25
N ASN A 32 -0.10 2.29 -26.48
CA ASN A 32 0.47 3.55 -26.02
C ASN A 32 1.47 4.16 -27.00
N HIS A 33 1.92 3.40 -28.02
CA HIS A 33 2.88 3.85 -29.05
C HIS A 33 4.11 4.60 -28.49
N LEU A 34 4.63 4.17 -27.34
CA LEU A 34 5.74 4.84 -26.67
C LEU A 34 7.08 4.35 -27.22
N SER A 35 8.06 5.26 -27.27
CA SER A 35 9.45 4.94 -27.55
C SER A 35 10.36 5.67 -26.58
N LEU A 36 11.52 5.07 -26.29
CA LEU A 36 12.49 5.65 -25.38
C LEU A 36 13.32 6.73 -26.09
N ALA A 37 13.26 7.96 -25.60
CA ALA A 37 14.12 9.04 -26.07
C ALA A 37 15.42 9.14 -25.24
N ASP A 38 15.29 9.10 -23.91
CA ASP A 38 16.41 9.19 -22.96
C ASP A 38 16.12 8.29 -21.76
N ARG A 39 17.00 7.32 -21.52
CA ARG A 39 16.87 6.36 -20.42
C ARG A 39 17.04 7.02 -19.06
N GLN A 40 18.05 7.86 -18.89
CA GLN A 40 18.37 8.46 -17.59
C GLN A 40 17.27 9.45 -17.20
N ALA A 41 16.86 10.30 -18.12
CA ALA A 41 15.79 11.26 -17.87
C ALA A 41 14.47 10.57 -17.50
N PHE A 42 14.16 9.42 -18.10
CA PHE A 42 13.01 8.60 -17.72
C PHE A 42 13.11 8.10 -16.28
N PHE A 43 14.24 7.52 -15.86
CA PHE A 43 14.39 7.02 -14.49
C PHE A 43 14.46 8.13 -13.45
N ASP A 44 15.06 9.27 -13.76
CA ASP A 44 15.04 10.44 -12.89
C ASP A 44 13.61 10.96 -12.69
N PHE A 45 12.81 10.98 -13.77
CA PHE A 45 11.39 11.31 -13.70
C PHE A 45 10.62 10.30 -12.84
N VAL A 46 10.82 9.00 -13.07
CA VAL A 46 10.19 7.94 -12.27
C VAL A 46 10.56 8.09 -10.80
N ALA A 47 11.84 8.24 -10.45
CA ALA A 47 12.27 8.40 -9.06
C ALA A 47 11.62 9.61 -8.37
N LYS A 48 11.46 10.72 -9.10
CA LYS A 48 10.81 11.94 -8.58
C LYS A 48 9.29 11.78 -8.42
N HIS A 49 8.64 11.06 -9.33
CA HIS A 49 7.18 11.08 -9.46
C HIS A 49 6.48 9.78 -9.04
N LEU A 50 7.19 8.67 -8.89
CA LEU A 50 6.62 7.35 -8.62
C LEU A 50 5.71 7.36 -7.39
N PHE A 51 6.17 7.97 -6.30
CA PHE A 51 5.36 8.07 -5.09
C PHE A 51 4.08 8.87 -5.32
N THR A 52 4.16 10.01 -6.01
CA THR A 52 3.01 10.88 -6.27
C THR A 52 2.00 10.22 -7.21
N LEU A 53 2.47 9.59 -8.30
CA LEU A 53 1.62 8.90 -9.27
C LEU A 53 0.98 7.63 -8.73
N THR A 54 1.53 7.04 -7.65
CA THR A 54 0.93 5.89 -6.96
C THR A 54 0.08 6.30 -5.75
N HIS A 55 0.02 7.60 -5.46
CA HIS A 55 -0.81 8.20 -4.42
C HIS A 55 -1.83 9.15 -5.08
N ASP A 56 -2.82 8.59 -5.78
CA ASP A 56 -4.01 9.39 -6.15
C ASP A 56 -4.75 9.85 -4.89
N VAL A 57 -5.22 11.10 -4.92
CA VAL A 57 -6.05 11.78 -3.91
C VAL A 57 -7.47 11.88 -4.48
N ASP A 58 -8.54 11.62 -3.72
CA ASP A 58 -9.92 11.74 -4.24
C ASP A 58 -10.44 13.17 -4.25
N GLU A 59 -11.59 13.35 -4.91
CA GLU A 59 -12.30 14.60 -5.12
C GLU A 59 -13.04 15.16 -3.87
N ASN A 60 -12.84 14.54 -2.70
CA ASN A 60 -13.06 15.05 -1.34
C ASN A 60 -11.76 15.12 -0.49
N GLY A 61 -10.58 14.75 -1.03
CA GLY A 61 -9.32 14.58 -0.28
C GLY A 61 -9.07 13.17 0.30
N ALA A 62 -9.87 12.17 -0.07
CA ALA A 62 -9.95 10.84 0.55
C ALA A 62 -9.93 9.66 -0.45
N HIS A 63 -8.87 9.50 -1.25
CA HIS A 63 -8.52 8.18 -1.76
C HIS A 63 -7.53 7.58 -0.76
N PRO A 64 -7.81 6.41 -0.13
CA PRO A 64 -6.74 5.69 0.52
C PRO A 64 -5.75 5.35 -0.59
N SER A 65 -4.56 5.96 -0.54
CA SER A 65 -3.54 5.75 -1.56
C SER A 65 -3.36 4.26 -1.83
N TRP A 66 -2.96 3.87 -3.03
CA TRP A 66 -2.68 2.47 -3.35
C TRP A 66 -1.78 1.83 -2.27
N TRP A 67 -0.87 2.63 -1.70
CA TRP A 67 -0.04 2.27 -0.55
C TRP A 67 -0.82 1.87 0.71
N LEU A 68 -1.87 2.61 1.09
CA LEU A 68 -2.71 2.24 2.24
C LEU A 68 -3.43 0.92 1.98
N ARG A 69 -4.01 0.75 0.79
CA ARG A 69 -4.68 -0.50 0.41
C ARG A 69 -3.71 -1.68 0.43
N LEU A 70 -2.50 -1.50 -0.10
CA LEU A 70 -1.44 -2.51 -0.05
C LEU A 70 -1.08 -2.85 1.41
N SER A 71 -0.85 -1.83 2.25
CA SER A 71 -0.48 -2.01 3.65
C SER A 71 -1.55 -2.76 4.44
N GLN A 72 -2.82 -2.40 4.24
CA GLN A 72 -3.96 -3.09 4.87
C GLN A 72 -4.12 -4.52 4.35
N ALA A 73 -3.95 -4.75 3.05
CA ALA A 73 -4.00 -6.10 2.47
C ALA A 73 -2.90 -7.00 3.04
N LEU A 74 -1.67 -6.49 3.17
CA LEU A 74 -0.55 -7.20 3.79
C LEU A 74 -0.83 -7.50 5.27
N ALA A 75 -1.35 -6.53 6.02
CA ALA A 75 -1.71 -6.73 7.42
C ALA A 75 -2.79 -7.81 7.59
N ASN A 76 -3.83 -7.79 6.74
CA ASN A 76 -4.90 -8.79 6.74
C ASN A 76 -4.40 -10.19 6.37
N ALA A 77 -3.52 -10.29 5.37
CA ALA A 77 -2.88 -11.54 4.99
C ALA A 77 -2.02 -12.10 6.13
N ALA A 78 -1.19 -11.25 6.74
CA ALA A 78 -0.36 -11.61 7.89
C ALA A 78 -1.21 -12.07 9.09
N ALA A 79 -2.31 -11.37 9.39
CA ALA A 79 -3.25 -11.77 10.43
C ALA A 79 -3.89 -13.13 10.15
N SER A 80 -4.26 -13.38 8.89
CA SER A 80 -4.87 -14.65 8.47
C SER A 80 -3.87 -15.80 8.53
N ALA A 81 -2.59 -15.53 8.26
CA ALA A 81 -1.48 -16.47 8.39
C ALA A 81 -0.89 -16.56 9.81
N ARG A 82 -1.41 -15.78 10.78
CA ARG A 82 -0.89 -15.65 12.16
C ARG A 82 0.60 -15.25 12.23
N GLN A 83 1.03 -14.36 11.33
CA GLN A 83 2.41 -13.88 11.24
C GLN A 83 2.55 -12.49 11.86
N GLY A 84 2.81 -12.44 13.17
CA GLY A 84 3.16 -11.19 13.88
C GLY A 84 2.07 -10.12 13.99
N ILE A 85 0.90 -10.33 13.37
CA ILE A 85 -0.30 -9.50 13.49
C ILE A 85 -1.44 -10.40 13.93
N ASN A 86 -2.22 -9.96 14.91
CA ASN A 86 -3.42 -10.65 15.37
C ASN A 86 -4.64 -9.78 15.06
N ARG A 87 -5.78 -10.40 14.74
CA ARG A 87 -7.06 -9.68 14.74
C ARG A 87 -7.38 -9.33 16.19
N ALA A 88 -7.64 -8.05 16.46
CA ALA A 88 -8.20 -7.67 17.75
C ALA A 88 -9.56 -8.35 17.92
N GLU A 89 -9.87 -8.80 19.14
CA GLU A 89 -11.24 -9.15 19.47
C GLU A 89 -12.12 -7.92 19.26
N ALA A 90 -13.24 -8.09 18.58
CA ALA A 90 -14.23 -7.03 18.51
C ALA A 90 -14.72 -6.77 19.93
N VAL A 91 -14.35 -5.63 20.51
CA VAL A 91 -14.93 -5.18 21.76
C VAL A 91 -16.41 -4.97 21.47
N ALA A 92 -17.26 -5.84 22.02
CA ALA A 92 -18.70 -5.64 21.96
C ALA A 92 -18.98 -4.23 22.50
N PRO A 93 -19.82 -3.43 21.83
CA PRO A 93 -20.21 -2.15 22.40
C PRO A 93 -20.76 -2.43 23.80
N THR A 94 -20.08 -1.91 24.81
CA THR A 94 -20.63 -1.91 26.16
C THR A 94 -21.84 -0.99 26.08
N CYS A 95 -23.03 -1.57 25.90
CA CYS A 95 -24.26 -0.88 26.26
C CYS A 95 -24.04 -0.45 27.71
N GLY A 96 -23.87 0.86 27.91
CA GLY A 96 -23.76 1.49 29.21
C GLY A 96 -25.11 1.43 29.91
N CYS A 97 -25.51 0.23 30.32
CA CYS A 97 -26.57 0.03 31.29
C CYS A 97 -25.87 -0.04 32.65
N ASP A 98 -25.83 1.09 33.36
CA ASP A 98 -25.55 1.08 34.80
C ASP A 98 -26.55 0.13 35.48
N PRO A 99 -26.12 -0.82 36.33
CA PRO A 99 -27.04 -1.71 37.04
C PRO A 99 -27.74 -1.06 38.25
N GLU A 100 -27.56 0.23 38.53
CA GLU A 100 -27.97 0.83 39.82
C GLU A 100 -28.89 2.05 39.68
N GLU A 101 -30.02 1.93 38.98
CA GLU A 101 -31.18 2.80 39.27
C GLU A 101 -32.46 2.01 39.03
N HIS A 102 -32.90 1.20 40.00
CA HIS A 102 -34.33 0.94 40.29
C HIS A 102 -34.46 0.15 41.60
N ASP A 103 -33.97 0.73 42.70
CA ASP A 103 -34.51 0.47 44.03
C ASP A 103 -34.93 1.82 44.63
N GLY A 104 -36.24 2.10 44.61
CA GLY A 104 -36.79 3.27 45.29
C GLY A 104 -38.19 3.66 44.84
N GLY A 105 -39.19 3.27 45.64
CA GLY A 105 -40.51 3.94 45.70
C GLY A 105 -41.70 3.02 45.58
#